data_AF-A0A518LKP7-F1
#
_entry.id   AF-A0A518LKP7-F1
#
_cell.length_a   1.000
_cell.length_b   1.000
_cell.length_c   1.000
_cell.angle_alpha   90.00
_cell.angle_beta   90.00
_cell.angle_gamma   90.00
#
_symmetry.space_group_name_H-M   'P 1'
#
loop_
_entity.id
_entity.type
_entity.pdbx_description
1 polymer ?
#
loop_
_entity_poly.entity_id
_entity_poly.type
_entity_poly.pdbx_seq_one_letter_code
_entity_poly.pdbx_strand_id
1 'polypeptide(L)'
;MLSCAGWGCGPRPGSVSPPDAPPPEQADRLDDFYYRTERYFILADFHKPDPWLEPDRPTLVAPLIVVERPAPEPDAATRPAGEAPRLTLNYAEAETHFGPVLRRQVTFQWHLPTGNNQTPSESLSCGVVNSATVRFTLTEVGAPMIVEHMPRDSSDSTGPLVIFVSRSLETAALKQFGEPLPHRRFACEPPIDSVPELVVAGVFEDPPDMSGPYLYFTDDWQFLTNVICRCSPSQVGDFVGNEYYKLVPLANGDPAGGSLSFPDPSPLTELLRLPDALP
;
A
#
# COMPACT_ATOMS: atom_id res chain seq x y z
N MET A 1 -41.05 -58.46 27.80
CA MET A 1 -39.89 -58.52 26.90
C MET A 1 -40.28 -57.80 25.61
N LEU A 2 -39.92 -56.52 25.48
CA LEU A 2 -40.15 -55.72 24.28
C LEU A 2 -38.78 -55.20 23.82
N SER A 3 -38.39 -55.66 22.64
CA SER A 3 -37.11 -55.40 21.98
C SER A 3 -37.18 -54.07 21.24
N CYS A 4 -36.41 -53.08 21.66
CA CYS A 4 -36.19 -51.85 20.88
C CYS A 4 -35.13 -52.13 19.81
N ALA A 5 -35.54 -52.09 18.54
CA ALA A 5 -34.63 -52.16 17.40
C ALA A 5 -33.86 -50.83 17.27
N GLY A 6 -32.53 -50.95 17.23
CA GLY A 6 -31.60 -49.83 17.12
C GLY A 6 -31.69 -49.12 15.77
N TRP A 7 -31.75 -47.80 15.82
CA TRP A 7 -31.56 -46.93 14.67
C TRP A 7 -30.06 -46.85 14.36
N GLY A 8 -29.69 -47.25 13.15
CA GLY A 8 -28.33 -47.12 12.63
C GLY A 8 -27.98 -45.67 12.34
N CYS A 9 -26.84 -45.22 12.86
CA CYS A 9 -26.19 -43.98 12.43
C CYS A 9 -25.59 -44.20 11.04
N GLY A 10 -26.23 -43.65 10.00
CA GLY A 10 -25.59 -43.47 8.70
C GLY A 10 -24.55 -42.34 8.74
N PRO A 11 -23.48 -42.39 7.94
CA PRO A 11 -22.47 -41.34 7.88
C PRO A 11 -23.06 -40.04 7.31
N ARG A 12 -22.77 -38.91 7.96
CA ARG A 12 -23.11 -37.57 7.45
C ARG A 12 -22.32 -37.30 6.15
N PRO A 13 -22.99 -36.96 5.04
CA PRO A 13 -22.31 -36.41 3.88
C PRO A 13 -21.94 -34.95 4.18
N GLY A 14 -20.67 -34.58 3.98
CA GLY A 14 -20.25 -33.18 3.89
C GLY A 14 -19.39 -32.62 5.03
N SER A 15 -18.57 -33.43 5.72
CA SER A 15 -17.43 -32.86 6.44
C SER A 15 -16.39 -32.41 5.42
N VAL A 16 -16.47 -31.16 4.99
CA VAL A 16 -15.33 -30.47 4.38
C VAL A 16 -14.22 -30.52 5.43
N SER A 17 -13.15 -31.26 5.15
CA SER A 17 -11.96 -31.22 5.99
C SER A 17 -11.56 -29.76 6.18
N PRO A 18 -11.21 -29.31 7.39
CA PRO A 18 -10.64 -27.98 7.56
C PRO A 18 -9.47 -27.83 6.59
N PRO A 19 -9.31 -26.67 5.94
CA PRO A 19 -8.17 -26.43 5.06
C PRO A 19 -6.88 -26.73 5.83
N ASP A 20 -5.97 -27.47 5.18
CA ASP A 20 -4.67 -27.80 5.75
C ASP A 20 -3.94 -26.50 6.14
N ALA A 21 -3.23 -26.51 7.26
CA ALA A 21 -2.48 -25.34 7.71
C ALA A 21 -1.43 -24.94 6.64
N PRO A 22 -1.23 -23.63 6.38
CA PRO A 22 -0.25 -23.18 5.41
C PRO A 22 1.16 -23.62 5.79
N PRO A 23 2.09 -23.75 4.82
CA PRO A 23 3.49 -24.03 5.11
C PRO A 23 4.07 -22.99 6.08
N PRO A 24 4.87 -23.40 7.09
CA PRO A 24 5.37 -22.49 8.14
C PRO A 24 6.17 -21.30 7.59
N GLU A 25 6.90 -21.47 6.48
CA GLU A 25 7.66 -20.39 5.83
C GLU A 25 6.79 -19.24 5.30
N GLN A 26 5.51 -19.50 4.96
CA GLN A 26 4.59 -18.47 4.49
C GLN A 26 3.97 -17.68 5.64
N ALA A 27 3.65 -18.35 6.75
CA ALA A 27 3.16 -17.69 7.95
C ALA A 27 4.22 -16.75 8.55
N ASP A 28 5.47 -17.21 8.66
CA ASP A 28 6.58 -16.40 9.17
C ASP A 28 6.84 -15.15 8.29
N ARG A 29 6.62 -15.26 6.98
CA ARG A 29 6.76 -14.15 6.04
C ARG A 29 5.66 -13.09 6.21
N LEU A 30 4.42 -13.47 6.52
CA LEU A 30 3.33 -12.52 6.75
C LEU A 30 3.49 -11.77 8.08
N ASP A 31 3.97 -12.45 9.12
CA ASP A 31 4.23 -11.84 10.42
C ASP A 31 5.28 -10.71 10.33
N ASP A 32 6.27 -10.85 9.43
CA ASP A 32 7.23 -9.78 9.13
C ASP A 32 6.54 -8.53 8.54
N PHE A 33 5.56 -8.68 7.64
CA PHE A 33 4.78 -7.54 7.13
C PHE A 33 3.93 -6.89 8.22
N TYR A 34 3.28 -7.69 9.07
CA TYR A 34 2.49 -7.17 10.19
C TYR A 34 3.35 -6.38 11.18
N TYR A 35 4.52 -6.92 11.54
CA TYR A 35 5.44 -6.29 12.49
C TYR A 35 6.03 -4.98 11.97
N ARG A 36 6.32 -4.89 10.67
CA ARG A 36 6.90 -3.69 10.05
C ARG A 36 5.99 -2.45 10.16
N THR A 37 4.68 -2.64 10.25
CA THR A 37 3.73 -1.51 10.38
C THR A 37 3.79 -0.79 11.72
N GLU A 38 4.43 -1.41 12.72
CA GLU A 38 4.62 -0.84 14.06
C GLU A 38 5.96 -0.11 14.20
N ARG A 39 6.73 -0.01 13.11
CA ARG A 39 8.06 0.61 13.11
C ARG A 39 7.98 2.11 13.40
N TYR A 40 8.77 2.54 14.38
CA TYR A 40 8.95 3.94 14.73
C TYR A 40 10.27 4.47 14.15
N PHE A 41 10.24 5.59 13.44
CA PHE A 41 11.44 6.20 12.87
C PHE A 41 12.05 7.18 13.86
N ILE A 42 13.34 7.03 14.15
CA ILE A 42 14.06 7.99 15.00
C ILE A 42 14.20 9.32 14.25
N LEU A 43 14.67 9.25 13.00
CA LEU A 43 14.83 10.38 12.09
C LEU A 43 14.14 10.07 10.77
N ALA A 44 13.52 11.08 10.16
CA ALA A 44 12.95 10.94 8.83
C ALA A 44 13.04 12.21 7.98
N ASP A 45 12.99 12.01 6.68
CA ASP A 45 12.72 13.05 5.70
C ASP A 45 11.24 13.15 5.40
N PHE A 46 10.78 14.38 5.23
CA PHE A 46 9.40 14.69 4.96
C PHE A 46 9.24 15.30 3.58
N HIS A 47 8.42 14.67 2.72
CA HIS A 47 8.13 15.15 1.37
C HIS A 47 6.63 15.43 1.23
N LYS A 48 6.30 16.63 0.74
CA LYS A 48 4.91 17.08 0.57
C LYS A 48 4.68 17.73 -0.79
N PRO A 49 3.43 17.81 -1.28
CA PRO A 49 3.13 18.50 -2.53
C PRO A 49 3.65 19.94 -2.52
N ASP A 50 4.15 20.40 -3.67
CA ASP A 50 4.50 21.80 -3.90
C ASP A 50 3.28 22.71 -3.60
N PRO A 51 3.39 23.69 -2.67
CA PRO A 51 2.27 24.54 -2.25
C PRO A 51 1.83 25.52 -3.33
N TRP A 52 2.65 25.71 -4.37
CA TRP A 52 2.33 26.57 -5.50
C TRP A 52 1.49 25.87 -6.57
N LEU A 53 1.20 24.58 -6.39
CA LEU A 53 0.32 23.84 -7.27
C LEU A 53 -1.14 24.28 -7.03
N GLU A 54 -1.85 24.63 -8.09
CA GLU A 54 -3.29 24.89 -8.01
C GLU A 54 -4.01 23.65 -7.49
N PRO A 55 -4.86 23.77 -6.46
CA PRO A 55 -5.51 22.62 -5.86
C PRO A 55 -6.52 22.01 -6.85
N ASP A 56 -6.17 20.87 -7.42
CA ASP A 56 -7.11 19.96 -8.09
C ASP A 56 -7.45 18.76 -7.19
N ARG A 57 -8.40 17.92 -7.61
CA ARG A 57 -8.83 16.76 -6.81
C ARG A 57 -7.68 15.78 -6.50
N PRO A 58 -6.83 15.37 -7.47
CA PRO A 58 -5.64 14.57 -7.20
C PRO A 58 -4.68 15.20 -6.19
N THR A 59 -4.52 16.52 -6.21
CA THR A 59 -3.66 17.26 -5.27
C THR A 59 -4.20 17.22 -3.85
N LEU A 60 -5.53 17.23 -3.66
CA LEU A 60 -6.14 17.11 -2.33
C LEU A 60 -5.82 15.75 -1.69
N VAL A 61 -5.84 14.67 -2.48
CA VAL A 61 -5.57 13.31 -2.01
C VAL A 61 -4.10 12.92 -2.11
N ALA A 62 -3.23 13.84 -2.51
CA ALA A 62 -1.81 13.55 -2.68
C ALA A 62 -1.14 13.17 -1.34
N PRO A 63 -0.28 12.13 -1.33
CA PRO A 63 0.33 11.63 -0.12
C PRO A 63 1.28 12.62 0.56
N LEU A 64 1.48 12.45 1.85
CA LEU A 64 2.62 13.02 2.54
C LEU A 64 3.64 11.90 2.73
N ILE A 65 4.79 11.95 2.07
CA ILE A 65 5.75 10.85 2.09
C ILE A 65 6.75 11.10 3.21
N VAL A 66 6.92 10.11 4.07
CA VAL A 66 7.88 10.08 5.17
C VAL A 66 8.88 8.99 4.87
N VAL A 67 10.17 9.32 4.84
CA VAL A 67 11.22 8.36 4.53
C VAL A 67 12.20 8.29 5.68
N GLU A 68 12.42 7.08 6.20
CA GLU A 68 13.39 6.86 7.26
C GLU A 68 14.77 7.40 6.85
N ARG A 69 15.41 8.12 7.77
CA ARG A 69 16.80 8.51 7.62
C ARG A 69 17.65 7.70 8.59
N PRO A 70 18.66 6.95 8.14
CA PRO A 70 19.59 6.31 9.06
C PRO A 70 20.27 7.38 9.92
N ALA A 71 20.60 7.02 11.17
CA ALA A 71 21.28 7.94 12.07
C ALA A 71 22.53 8.52 11.38
N PRO A 72 22.76 9.83 11.43
CA PRO A 72 23.88 10.44 10.73
C PRO A 72 25.19 9.83 11.21
N GLU A 73 26.02 9.36 10.28
CA GLU A 73 27.44 9.21 10.58
C GLU A 73 27.99 10.58 10.99
N PRO A 74 28.92 10.66 11.95
CA PRO A 74 29.38 11.92 12.55
C PRO A 74 29.97 12.95 11.55
N ASP A 75 30.26 12.54 10.31
CA ASP A 75 30.80 13.39 9.24
C ASP A 75 29.84 13.60 8.05
N ALA A 76 28.57 13.18 8.14
CA ALA A 76 27.60 13.39 7.07
C ALA A 76 27.23 14.88 6.97
N ALA A 77 27.83 15.57 6.00
CA ALA A 77 27.57 16.98 5.72
C ALA A 77 26.07 17.25 5.54
N THR A 78 25.54 18.20 6.32
CA THR A 78 24.17 18.69 6.20
C THR A 78 23.93 19.20 4.78
N ARG A 79 22.97 18.62 4.06
CA ARG A 79 22.64 19.01 2.70
C ARG A 79 22.18 20.48 2.68
N PRO A 80 22.69 21.34 1.78
CA PRO A 80 22.29 22.74 1.73
C PRO A 80 20.83 22.88 1.34
N ALA A 81 20.08 23.67 2.11
CA ALA A 81 18.70 24.04 1.83
C ALA A 81 18.64 24.91 0.55
N GLY A 82 17.76 24.57 -0.40
CA GLY A 82 17.45 25.44 -1.55
C GLY A 82 17.59 24.84 -2.95
N GLU A 83 17.88 23.55 -3.09
CA GLU A 83 17.88 22.86 -4.38
C GLU A 83 16.44 22.52 -4.82
N ALA A 84 16.14 22.59 -6.12
CA ALA A 84 14.81 22.31 -6.69
C ALA A 84 14.26 20.93 -6.26
N PRO A 85 12.93 20.74 -6.18
CA PRO A 85 12.33 19.48 -5.75
C PRO A 85 12.84 18.34 -6.62
N ARG A 86 13.63 17.44 -6.03
CA ARG A 86 14.23 16.31 -6.75
C ARG A 86 13.20 15.22 -7.08
N LEU A 87 12.04 15.27 -6.42
CA LEU A 87 10.99 14.26 -6.56
C LEU A 87 9.84 14.77 -7.43
N THR A 88 9.53 14.01 -8.48
CA THR A 88 8.31 14.18 -9.28
C THR A 88 7.44 12.94 -9.10
N LEU A 89 6.21 13.16 -8.66
CA LEU A 89 5.16 12.15 -8.63
C LEU A 89 4.30 12.31 -9.88
N ASN A 90 4.34 11.31 -10.74
CA ASN A 90 3.38 11.18 -11.82
C ASN A 90 2.08 10.60 -11.24
N TYR A 91 0.93 11.10 -11.69
CA TYR A 91 -0.35 10.54 -11.27
C TYR A 91 -1.30 10.27 -12.43
N ALA A 92 -2.18 9.30 -12.25
CA ALA A 92 -3.33 9.07 -13.12
C ALA A 92 -4.56 8.68 -12.31
N GLU A 93 -5.72 8.96 -12.89
CA GLU A 93 -7.01 8.59 -12.34
C GLU A 93 -7.64 7.49 -13.18
N ALA A 94 -8.34 6.59 -12.51
CA ALA A 94 -9.15 5.55 -13.13
C ALA A 94 -10.45 5.39 -12.32
N GLU A 95 -11.43 4.72 -12.91
CA GLU A 95 -12.60 4.25 -12.20
C GLU A 95 -12.64 2.72 -12.30
N THR A 96 -13.02 2.06 -11.22
CA THR A 96 -13.14 0.60 -11.18
C THR A 96 -14.38 0.18 -10.42
N HIS A 97 -14.92 -0.97 -10.79
CA HIS A 97 -16.10 -1.53 -10.16
C HIS A 97 -15.70 -2.42 -8.98
N PHE A 98 -16.38 -2.19 -7.86
CA PHE A 98 -16.37 -3.02 -6.69
C PHE A 98 -17.76 -3.62 -6.49
N GLY A 99 -17.99 -4.77 -7.14
CA GLY A 99 -19.34 -5.31 -7.28
C GLY A 99 -20.25 -4.31 -8.01
N PRO A 100 -21.38 -3.87 -7.43
CA PRO A 100 -22.25 -2.88 -8.06
C PRO A 100 -21.75 -1.43 -7.91
N VAL A 101 -20.73 -1.17 -7.09
CA VAL A 101 -20.28 0.19 -6.74
C VAL A 101 -19.13 0.62 -7.63
N LEU A 102 -19.24 1.80 -8.27
CA LEU A 102 -18.12 2.41 -8.97
C LEU A 102 -17.28 3.24 -7.98
N ARG A 103 -15.97 3.02 -7.94
CA ARG A 103 -15.04 3.81 -7.12
C ARG A 103 -13.93 4.41 -7.98
N ARG A 104 -13.48 5.60 -7.57
CA ARG A 104 -12.33 6.28 -8.17
C ARG A 104 -11.04 5.72 -7.60
N GLN A 105 -10.05 5.55 -8.46
CA GLN A 105 -8.69 5.23 -8.10
C GLN A 105 -7.75 6.35 -8.55
N VAL A 106 -6.79 6.71 -7.70
CA VAL A 106 -5.70 7.63 -8.05
C VAL A 106 -4.40 6.89 -7.81
N THR A 107 -3.59 6.75 -8.86
CA THR A 107 -2.29 6.08 -8.79
C THR A 107 -1.19 7.12 -8.85
N PHE A 108 -0.23 7.02 -7.94
CA PHE A 108 0.97 7.85 -7.88
C PHE A 108 2.19 6.97 -8.15
N GLN A 109 3.07 7.43 -9.03
CA GLN A 109 4.31 6.74 -9.37
C GLN A 109 5.47 7.73 -9.41
N TRP A 110 6.61 7.34 -8.86
CA TRP A 110 7.82 8.14 -8.91
C TRP A 110 9.03 7.27 -9.21
N HIS A 111 10.07 7.92 -9.74
CA HIS A 111 11.38 7.32 -9.95
C HIS A 111 12.38 7.94 -8.99
N LEU A 112 13.16 7.08 -8.35
CA LEU A 112 14.28 7.54 -7.56
C LEU A 112 15.50 7.58 -8.48
N PRO A 113 16.27 8.67 -8.47
CA PRO A 113 17.55 8.68 -9.14
C PRO A 113 18.42 7.61 -8.48
N THR A 114 18.76 6.56 -9.22
CA THR A 114 19.78 5.62 -8.78
C THR A 114 21.07 6.41 -8.61
N GLY A 115 21.66 6.33 -7.41
CA GLY A 115 22.81 7.15 -7.02
C GLY A 115 23.99 6.96 -7.95
N ASN A 116 24.14 7.86 -8.93
CA ASN A 116 25.32 7.89 -9.78
C ASN A 116 26.32 8.89 -9.20
N ASN A 117 27.21 8.41 -8.35
CA ASN A 117 28.60 8.91 -8.30
C ASN A 117 29.37 8.50 -9.57
N GLN A 118 28.70 8.41 -10.72
CA GLN A 118 29.34 8.12 -12.00
C GLN A 118 29.39 9.41 -12.80
N THR A 119 30.63 9.83 -13.03
CA THR A 119 31.01 10.90 -13.95
C THR A 119 30.26 10.77 -15.28
N PRO A 120 29.99 11.89 -16.00
CA PRO A 120 29.10 11.93 -17.17
C PRO A 120 29.70 11.33 -18.46
N SER A 121 30.52 10.29 -18.33
CA SER A 121 31.21 9.64 -19.44
C SER A 121 31.07 8.14 -19.27
N GLU A 122 30.32 7.53 -20.17
CA GLU A 122 30.27 6.08 -20.43
C GLU A 122 29.47 5.20 -19.45
N SER A 123 28.14 5.19 -19.60
CA SER A 123 27.39 3.91 -19.58
C SER A 123 25.97 4.07 -20.13
N LEU A 124 25.76 3.64 -21.37
CA LEU A 124 24.44 3.30 -21.95
C LEU A 124 23.94 1.92 -21.43
N SER A 125 24.35 1.50 -20.24
CA SER A 125 23.76 0.34 -19.57
C SER A 125 22.55 0.82 -18.77
N CYS A 126 21.40 0.29 -19.12
CA CYS A 126 20.12 0.41 -18.44
C CYS A 126 20.31 0.34 -16.91
N GLY A 127 20.40 1.50 -16.26
CA GLY A 127 20.42 1.59 -14.80
C GLY A 127 19.06 1.18 -14.28
N VAL A 128 19.01 0.31 -13.28
CA VAL A 128 17.76 -0.07 -12.61
C VAL A 128 17.18 1.22 -12.02
N VAL A 129 16.09 1.71 -12.63
CA VAL A 129 15.36 2.85 -12.10
C VAL A 129 14.41 2.28 -11.05
N ASN A 130 14.77 2.42 -9.78
CA ASN A 130 13.87 2.11 -8.68
C ASN A 130 12.64 3.01 -8.82
N SER A 131 11.46 2.42 -8.98
CA SER A 131 10.21 3.15 -8.96
C SER A 131 9.26 2.52 -7.98
N ALA A 132 8.65 3.32 -7.14
CA ALA A 132 7.55 2.90 -6.30
C ALA A 132 6.24 3.43 -6.89
N THR A 133 5.20 2.60 -6.79
CA THR A 133 3.85 2.94 -7.22
C THR A 133 2.93 2.69 -6.05
N VAL A 134 2.10 3.69 -5.74
CA VAL A 134 1.00 3.55 -4.77
C VAL A 134 -0.31 3.89 -5.44
N ARG A 135 -1.35 3.12 -5.14
CA ARG A 135 -2.69 3.36 -5.67
C ARG A 135 -3.68 3.52 -4.53
N PHE A 136 -4.45 4.59 -4.60
CA PHE A 136 -5.51 4.87 -3.65
C PHE A 136 -6.84 4.55 -4.29
N THR A 137 -7.62 3.65 -3.68
CA THR A 137 -9.06 3.56 -3.93
C THR A 137 -9.76 4.50 -2.98
N LEU A 138 -10.59 5.37 -3.51
CA LEU A 138 -11.26 6.42 -2.74
C LEU A 138 -12.69 6.01 -2.36
N THR A 139 -13.17 6.51 -1.22
CA THR A 139 -14.58 6.51 -0.83
C THR A 139 -15.42 7.42 -1.74
N GLU A 140 -16.74 7.41 -1.56
CA GLU A 140 -17.64 8.34 -2.27
C GLU A 140 -17.29 9.81 -2.03
N VAL A 141 -16.87 10.14 -0.79
CA VAL A 141 -16.46 11.50 -0.43
C VAL A 141 -15.06 11.86 -0.91
N GLY A 142 -14.34 10.94 -1.56
CA GLY A 142 -13.01 11.17 -2.11
C GLY A 142 -11.85 10.95 -1.12
N ALA A 143 -12.11 10.36 0.05
CA ALA A 143 -11.06 10.00 1.01
C ALA A 143 -10.40 8.65 0.65
N PRO A 144 -9.10 8.45 0.89
CA PRO A 144 -8.47 7.14 0.75
C PRO A 144 -9.14 6.07 1.62
N MET A 145 -9.56 4.97 1.00
CA MET A 145 -10.16 3.79 1.65
C MET A 145 -9.24 2.58 1.59
N ILE A 146 -8.57 2.39 0.46
CA ILE A 146 -7.59 1.31 0.26
C ILE A 146 -6.33 1.94 -0.34
N VAL A 147 -5.18 1.59 0.21
CA VAL A 147 -3.86 1.98 -0.30
C VAL A 147 -3.12 0.71 -0.69
N GLU A 148 -2.80 0.59 -1.97
CA GLU A 148 -2.02 -0.51 -2.51
C GLU A 148 -0.59 -0.02 -2.78
N HIS A 149 0.41 -0.79 -2.35
CA HIS A 149 1.81 -0.55 -2.68
C HIS A 149 2.32 -1.63 -3.62
N MET A 150 2.80 -1.21 -4.79
CA MET A 150 3.26 -2.09 -5.87
C MET A 150 4.75 -1.82 -6.14
N PRO A 151 5.66 -2.69 -5.67
CA PRO A 151 7.06 -2.62 -6.05
C PRO A 151 7.25 -3.07 -7.52
N ARG A 152 8.17 -2.43 -8.26
CA ARG A 152 8.30 -2.56 -9.73
C ARG A 152 8.93 -3.87 -10.23
N ASP A 153 9.70 -4.60 -9.43
CA ASP A 153 10.51 -5.68 -9.98
C ASP A 153 9.69 -6.96 -10.23
N SER A 154 9.29 -7.11 -11.49
CA SER A 154 8.49 -8.19 -12.09
C SER A 154 9.33 -9.37 -12.61
N SER A 155 10.34 -9.80 -11.86
CA SER A 155 11.03 -11.07 -12.12
C SER A 155 10.88 -12.00 -10.92
N ASP A 156 9.84 -12.85 -10.96
CA ASP A 156 9.65 -14.11 -10.22
C ASP A 156 9.88 -14.16 -8.68
N SER A 157 10.14 -13.04 -8.01
CA SER A 157 10.31 -12.98 -6.55
C SER A 157 9.73 -11.72 -5.92
N THR A 158 8.77 -11.08 -6.61
CA THR A 158 8.12 -9.87 -6.11
C THR A 158 7.42 -10.19 -4.80
N GLY A 159 7.68 -9.40 -3.75
CA GLY A 159 7.00 -9.55 -2.47
C GLY A 159 5.47 -9.52 -2.61
N PRO A 160 4.72 -9.95 -1.57
CA PRO A 160 3.27 -9.89 -1.62
C PRO A 160 2.80 -8.45 -1.91
N LEU A 161 1.66 -8.33 -2.60
CA LEU A 161 0.91 -7.09 -2.71
C LEU A 161 0.57 -6.61 -1.30
N VAL A 162 1.17 -5.48 -0.92
CA VAL A 162 0.99 -4.87 0.41
C VAL A 162 -0.17 -3.88 0.33
N ILE A 163 -1.18 -4.12 1.15
CA ILE A 163 -2.39 -3.30 1.19
C ILE A 163 -2.56 -2.71 2.59
N PHE A 164 -3.01 -1.46 2.64
CA PHE A 164 -3.53 -0.84 3.84
C PHE A 164 -4.98 -0.46 3.61
N VAL A 165 -5.83 -0.66 4.61
CA VAL A 165 -7.26 -0.38 4.50
C VAL A 165 -7.70 0.63 5.56
N SER A 166 -8.75 1.37 5.28
CA SER A 166 -9.32 2.28 6.26
C SER A 166 -10.08 1.52 7.35
N ARG A 167 -10.21 2.14 8.51
CA ARG A 167 -10.93 1.57 9.65
C ARG A 167 -12.40 1.31 9.35
N SER A 168 -13.07 2.20 8.63
CA SER A 168 -14.46 2.00 8.21
C SER A 168 -14.63 0.75 7.35
N LEU A 169 -13.71 0.50 6.41
CA LEU A 169 -13.74 -0.67 5.55
C LEU A 169 -13.54 -1.96 6.36
N GLU A 170 -12.54 -2.01 7.22
CA GLU A 170 -12.28 -3.18 8.07
C GLU A 170 -13.44 -3.43 9.05
N THR A 171 -14.04 -2.37 9.61
CA THR A 171 -15.22 -2.49 10.48
C THR A 171 -16.42 -3.07 9.72
N ALA A 172 -16.63 -2.64 8.48
CA ALA A 172 -17.68 -3.18 7.62
C ALA A 172 -17.40 -4.66 7.25
N ALA A 173 -16.14 -5.01 6.98
CA ALA A 173 -15.72 -6.38 6.74
C ALA A 173 -15.95 -7.26 7.97
N LEU A 174 -15.52 -6.84 9.16
CA LEU A 174 -15.77 -7.54 10.43
C LEU A 174 -17.27 -7.79 10.66
N LYS A 175 -18.10 -6.80 10.37
CA LYS A 175 -19.57 -6.93 10.51
C LYS A 175 -20.17 -7.96 9.56
N GLN A 176 -19.69 -8.04 8.32
CA GLN A 176 -20.23 -8.95 7.31
C GLN A 176 -19.66 -10.36 7.41
N PHE A 177 -18.36 -10.47 7.69
CA PHE A 177 -17.58 -11.69 7.57
C PHE A 177 -17.20 -12.33 8.90
N GLY A 178 -17.34 -11.60 10.02
CA GLY A 178 -16.89 -12.01 11.34
C GLY A 178 -15.40 -11.78 11.52
N GLU A 179 -14.80 -12.55 12.44
CA GLU A 179 -13.39 -12.48 12.79
C GLU A 179 -12.45 -12.74 11.59
N PRO A 180 -11.18 -12.26 11.66
CA PRO A 180 -10.15 -12.63 10.69
C PRO A 180 -10.03 -14.15 10.51
N LEU A 181 -9.71 -14.56 9.28
CA LEU A 181 -9.47 -15.97 8.97
C LEU A 181 -8.18 -16.47 9.65
N PRO A 182 -8.00 -17.79 9.81
CA PRO A 182 -6.74 -18.33 10.33
C PRO A 182 -5.53 -17.78 9.57
N HIS A 183 -4.49 -17.38 10.33
CA HIS A 183 -3.25 -16.77 9.81
C HIS A 183 -3.42 -15.39 9.15
N ARG A 184 -4.59 -14.76 9.28
CA ARG A 184 -4.84 -13.38 8.87
C ARG A 184 -5.04 -12.48 10.08
N ARG A 185 -4.65 -11.21 9.97
CA ARG A 185 -4.81 -10.20 11.02
C ARG A 185 -6.11 -9.39 10.84
N PHE A 186 -6.62 -9.30 9.61
CA PHE A 186 -7.77 -8.47 9.27
C PHE A 186 -8.88 -9.26 8.56
N ALA A 187 -10.13 -8.87 8.78
CA ALA A 187 -11.33 -9.53 8.26
C ALA A 187 -11.45 -9.39 6.74
N CYS A 188 -10.97 -8.29 6.18
CA CYS A 188 -10.93 -8.06 4.73
C CYS A 188 -9.89 -8.93 3.99
N GLU A 189 -9.03 -9.67 4.68
CA GLU A 189 -8.05 -10.56 4.04
C GLU A 189 -8.70 -11.85 3.53
N PRO A 190 -8.38 -12.30 2.30
CA PRO A 190 -8.84 -13.59 1.78
C PRO A 190 -8.13 -14.76 2.49
N PRO A 191 -8.64 -16.00 2.37
CA PRO A 191 -7.91 -17.19 2.80
C PRO A 191 -6.50 -17.23 2.21
N ILE A 192 -5.49 -17.55 3.02
CA ILE A 192 -4.09 -17.61 2.58
C ILE A 192 -3.89 -18.55 1.39
N ASP A 193 -4.61 -19.68 1.36
CA ASP A 193 -4.54 -20.65 0.27
C ASP A 193 -5.10 -20.13 -1.07
N SER A 194 -5.96 -19.12 -1.02
CA SER A 194 -6.56 -18.52 -2.23
C SER A 194 -5.71 -17.40 -2.83
N VAL A 195 -5.10 -16.56 -1.97
CA VAL A 195 -4.30 -15.41 -2.39
C VAL A 195 -3.09 -15.29 -1.44
N PRO A 196 -2.06 -16.15 -1.62
CA PRO A 196 -0.91 -16.19 -0.71
C PRO A 196 0.01 -14.97 -0.87
N GLU A 197 -0.04 -14.32 -2.03
CA GLU A 197 0.77 -13.15 -2.37
C GLU A 197 0.11 -11.82 -1.98
N LEU A 198 -0.89 -11.82 -1.11
CA LEU A 198 -1.53 -10.61 -0.62
C LEU A 198 -1.47 -10.54 0.89
N VAL A 199 -1.16 -9.35 1.40
CA VAL A 199 -1.22 -9.04 2.82
C VAL A 199 -1.90 -7.68 3.02
N VAL A 200 -2.89 -7.63 3.91
CA VAL A 200 -3.35 -6.34 4.44
C VAL A 200 -2.43 -6.04 5.61
N ALA A 201 -1.41 -5.21 5.40
CA ALA A 201 -0.37 -4.98 6.40
C ALA A 201 -0.88 -4.16 7.59
N GLY A 202 -1.83 -3.24 7.38
CA GLY A 202 -2.34 -2.39 8.45
C GLY A 202 -3.68 -1.72 8.16
N VAL A 203 -4.28 -1.19 9.22
CA VAL A 203 -5.53 -0.42 9.19
C VAL A 203 -5.24 1.02 9.63
N PHE A 204 -5.58 1.99 8.77
CA PHE A 204 -5.43 3.41 9.08
C PHE A 204 -6.76 4.06 9.45
N GLU A 205 -6.70 5.14 10.23
CA GLU A 205 -7.90 5.89 10.62
C GLU A 205 -8.54 6.58 9.40
N ASP A 206 -9.87 6.62 9.36
CA ASP A 206 -10.59 7.35 8.32
C ASP A 206 -10.28 8.86 8.44
N PRO A 207 -9.84 9.51 7.35
CA PRO A 207 -9.57 10.94 7.41
C PRO A 207 -10.90 11.71 7.48
N PRO A 208 -10.97 12.80 8.28
CA PRO A 208 -12.20 13.59 8.41
C PRO A 208 -12.55 14.34 7.12
N ASP A 209 -11.56 14.61 6.27
CA ASP A 209 -11.68 15.38 5.03
C ASP A 209 -10.94 14.67 3.86
N MET A 210 -11.16 15.15 2.63
CA MET A 210 -10.40 14.77 1.44
C MET A 210 -8.93 15.18 1.57
N SER A 211 -8.13 14.34 2.23
CA SER A 211 -6.69 14.54 2.39
C SER A 211 -5.94 13.24 2.19
N GLY A 212 -4.82 13.29 1.48
CA GLY A 212 -3.95 12.12 1.31
C GLY A 212 -3.30 11.70 2.63
N PRO A 213 -3.00 10.41 2.83
CA PRO A 213 -2.44 9.93 4.09
C PRO A 213 -0.94 10.24 4.18
N TYR A 214 -0.36 10.03 5.36
CA TYR A 214 1.09 9.86 5.44
C TYR A 214 1.47 8.46 4.98
N LEU A 215 2.49 8.35 4.13
CA LEU A 215 3.08 7.09 3.66
C LEU A 215 4.50 6.98 4.21
N TYR A 216 4.77 5.96 5.02
CA TYR A 216 6.05 5.74 5.67
C TYR A 216 6.87 4.72 4.88
N PHE A 217 8.02 5.13 4.38
CA PHE A 217 8.94 4.27 3.65
C PHE A 217 10.25 4.07 4.43
N THR A 218 10.87 2.92 4.21
CA THR A 218 12.28 2.68 4.54
C THR A 218 13.20 3.65 3.79
N ASP A 219 14.45 3.76 4.24
CA ASP A 219 15.47 4.65 3.70
C ASP A 219 15.81 4.41 2.22
N ASP A 220 15.63 3.17 1.75
CA ASP A 220 15.74 2.77 0.35
C ASP A 220 14.52 3.12 -0.51
N TRP A 221 13.45 3.66 0.10
CA TRP A 221 12.15 3.97 -0.50
C TRP A 221 11.42 2.77 -1.14
N GLN A 222 11.85 1.54 -0.87
CA GLN A 222 11.30 0.36 -1.51
C GLN A 222 10.15 -0.26 -0.72
N PHE A 223 10.14 -0.10 0.60
CA PHE A 223 9.15 -0.74 1.45
C PHE A 223 8.27 0.30 2.13
N LEU A 224 6.99 0.30 1.78
CA LEU A 224 5.96 1.01 2.53
C LEU A 224 5.74 0.28 3.86
N THR A 225 6.25 0.85 4.96
CA THR A 225 6.12 0.30 6.29
C THR A 225 4.76 0.61 6.89
N ASN A 226 4.23 1.83 6.72
CA ASN A 226 2.96 2.21 7.32
C ASN A 226 2.19 3.27 6.53
N VAL A 227 0.88 3.33 6.76
CA VAL A 227 -0.05 4.35 6.28
C VAL A 227 -0.83 4.88 7.47
N ILE A 228 -0.86 6.20 7.67
CA ILE A 228 -1.66 6.81 8.74
C ILE A 228 -2.42 8.04 8.26
N CYS A 229 -3.55 8.34 8.91
CA CYS A 229 -4.29 9.58 8.71
C CYS A 229 -3.42 10.79 9.09
N ARG A 230 -3.66 11.94 8.43
CA ARG A 230 -3.04 13.22 8.83
C ARG A 230 -3.36 13.66 10.26
N CYS A 231 -4.48 13.15 10.77
CA CYS A 231 -5.01 13.38 12.10
C CYS A 231 -4.38 12.48 13.19
N SER A 232 -3.69 11.42 12.80
CA SER A 232 -3.07 10.48 13.73
C SER A 232 -1.73 11.02 14.27
N PRO A 233 -1.30 10.60 15.47
CA PRO A 233 0.02 10.91 15.99
C PRO A 233 1.13 10.45 15.02
N SER A 234 2.16 11.28 14.86
CA SER A 234 3.35 10.94 14.06
C SER A 234 4.09 9.72 14.63
N GLN A 235 4.63 8.87 13.76
CA GLN A 235 5.53 7.77 14.12
C GLN A 235 7.01 8.11 13.87
N VAL A 236 7.35 9.40 13.90
CA VAL A 236 8.70 9.93 13.74
C VAL A 236 9.11 10.69 14.99
N GLY A 237 10.35 10.47 15.46
CA GLY A 237 10.98 11.24 16.53
C GLY A 237 11.31 12.67 16.10
N ASP A 238 12.10 12.81 15.04
CA ASP A 238 12.46 14.11 14.47
C ASP A 238 12.48 14.12 12.93
N PHE A 239 12.03 15.22 12.35
CA PHE A 239 12.08 15.47 10.91
C PHE A 239 13.30 16.30 10.57
N VAL A 240 14.28 15.65 9.95
CA VAL A 240 15.60 16.23 9.65
C VAL A 240 15.71 16.76 8.22
N GLY A 241 14.68 16.55 7.40
CA GLY A 241 14.52 17.16 6.10
C GLY A 241 13.06 17.45 5.78
N ASN A 242 12.84 18.52 5.02
CA ASN A 242 11.52 18.93 4.55
C ASN A 242 11.67 19.36 3.10
N GLU A 243 11.19 18.52 2.20
CA GLU A 243 11.28 18.73 0.77
C GLU A 243 9.87 18.81 0.16
N TYR A 244 9.81 19.50 -0.97
CA TYR A 244 8.61 19.52 -1.80
C TYR A 244 8.77 18.52 -2.93
N TYR A 245 7.65 18.00 -3.45
CA TYR A 245 7.62 17.25 -4.68
C TYR A 245 6.61 17.86 -5.66
N LYS A 246 6.88 17.68 -6.95
CA LYS A 246 5.97 18.12 -8.01
C LYS A 246 4.99 17.01 -8.35
N LEU A 247 3.72 17.34 -8.49
CA LEU A 247 2.73 16.46 -9.12
C LEU A 247 2.66 16.76 -10.61
N VAL A 248 2.70 15.72 -11.43
CA VAL A 248 2.55 15.81 -12.88
C VAL A 248 1.48 14.81 -13.30
N PRO A 249 0.37 15.26 -13.94
CA PRO A 249 -0.55 14.33 -14.54
C PRO A 249 0.19 13.55 -15.61
N LEU A 250 0.07 12.23 -15.61
CA LEU A 250 0.53 11.44 -16.74
C LEU A 250 -0.41 11.81 -17.90
N ALA A 251 0.07 12.62 -18.84
CA ALA A 251 -0.66 12.85 -20.07
C ALA A 251 -0.89 11.48 -20.72
N ASN A 252 -2.14 11.20 -21.13
CA ASN A 252 -2.47 10.01 -21.88
C ASN A 252 -1.66 9.98 -23.19
N GLY A 253 -0.44 9.45 -23.15
CA GLY A 253 0.44 9.24 -24.30
C GLY A 253 1.62 10.19 -24.46
N ASP A 254 2.57 10.23 -23.53
CA ASP A 254 3.94 10.69 -23.87
C ASP A 254 4.86 9.48 -24.17
N PRO A 255 5.15 9.16 -25.44
CA PRO A 255 6.03 8.06 -25.84
C PRO A 255 7.53 8.34 -25.63
N ALA A 256 7.92 9.53 -25.13
CA ALA A 256 9.31 9.96 -25.07
C ALA A 256 10.04 9.71 -23.73
N GLY A 257 9.33 9.27 -22.67
CA GLY A 257 9.93 8.89 -21.39
C GLY A 257 9.53 7.46 -21.05
N GLY A 258 10.50 6.55 -20.93
CA GLY A 258 10.32 5.10 -20.76
C GLY A 258 8.98 4.67 -20.19
N SER A 259 8.17 4.01 -21.03
CA SER A 259 6.78 3.59 -20.81
C SER A 259 6.37 3.51 -19.34
N LEU A 260 5.79 4.59 -18.83
CA LEU A 260 5.02 4.58 -17.60
C LEU A 260 3.65 4.02 -17.94
N SER A 261 3.53 2.69 -17.94
CA SER A 261 2.23 2.03 -17.93
C SER A 261 1.79 1.90 -16.49
N PHE A 262 0.66 2.50 -16.14
CA PHE A 262 0.01 2.13 -14.89
C PHE A 262 -0.43 0.66 -14.98
N PRO A 263 -0.31 -0.10 -13.88
CA PRO A 263 -0.96 -1.39 -13.82
C PRO A 263 -2.47 -1.20 -14.05
N ASP A 264 -3.09 -2.14 -14.76
CA ASP A 264 -4.54 -2.18 -14.94
C ASP A 264 -5.26 -1.94 -13.58
N PRO A 265 -6.47 -1.34 -13.59
CA PRO A 265 -7.24 -1.14 -12.36
C PRO A 265 -7.29 -2.45 -11.58
N SER A 266 -6.98 -2.37 -10.29
CA SER A 266 -6.78 -3.55 -9.48
C SER A 266 -8.06 -4.39 -9.42
N PRO A 267 -8.00 -5.72 -9.63
CA PRO A 267 -9.13 -6.60 -9.39
C PRO A 267 -9.31 -6.82 -7.86
N LEU A 268 -9.35 -5.76 -7.06
CA LEU A 268 -9.42 -5.84 -5.59
C LEU A 268 -10.63 -6.64 -5.11
N THR A 269 -11.70 -6.73 -5.89
CA THR A 269 -12.86 -7.61 -5.60
C THR A 269 -12.54 -9.10 -5.67
N GLU A 270 -11.52 -9.48 -6.43
CA GLU A 270 -11.03 -10.85 -6.53
C GLU A 270 -9.95 -11.14 -5.48
N LEU A 271 -9.30 -10.07 -4.98
CA LEU A 271 -8.14 -10.15 -4.11
C LEU A 271 -8.48 -9.93 -2.61
N LEU A 272 -9.54 -9.18 -2.30
CA LEU A 272 -9.94 -8.86 -0.92
C LEU A 272 -11.35 -9.37 -0.63
N ARG A 273 -11.62 -9.70 0.64
CA ARG A 273 -12.97 -9.92 1.15
C ARG A 273 -13.61 -8.57 1.41
N LEU A 274 -14.15 -7.96 0.36
CA LEU A 274 -14.80 -6.66 0.45
C LEU A 274 -16.28 -6.81 0.84
N PRO A 275 -16.79 -6.02 1.79
CA PRO A 275 -18.19 -6.05 2.15
C PRO A 275 -19.06 -5.53 0.99
N ASP A 276 -20.30 -5.98 0.93
CA ASP A 276 -21.25 -5.64 -0.14
C ASP A 276 -21.57 -4.14 -0.15
N ALA A 277 -21.59 -3.54 1.05
CA ALA A 277 -21.77 -2.12 1.26
C ALA A 277 -20.42 -1.48 1.61
N LEU A 278 -19.76 -0.90 0.61
CA LEU A 278 -18.54 -0.13 0.82
C LEU A 278 -18.85 1.22 1.49
N PRO A 279 -18.02 1.65 2.46
CA PRO A 279 -18.13 2.98 3.08
C PRO A 279 -17.80 4.13 2.11
#